data_AF-A0A257JDR4-F1
#
_entry.id   AF-A0A257JDR4-F1
#
_cell.length_a   1.000
_cell.length_b   1.000
_cell.length_c   1.000
_cell.angle_alpha   90.00
_cell.angle_beta   90.00
_cell.angle_gamma   90.00
#
_symmetry.space_group_name_H-M   'P 1'
#
loop_
_entity.id
_entity.type
_entity.pdbx_description
1 polymer ?
#
loop_
_entity_poly.entity_id
_entity_poly.type
_entity_poly.pdbx_seq_one_letter_code
_entity_poly.pdbx_strand_id
1 'polypeptide(L)'
;MALFPDWCVKVEYGITWTDKQQATWDRLCDTLVAAALAQPRVAVHRDWMPRNLMVAEPNPGILDFQDAVHGPVTYDIASLLRDAFLSWDEEQEIDWAARWWQQARAAGVLGEHPMATDFGEAWRAIEWMGLQRHLKILGIFSRLKHRDGKPAYAADLPRFFAYATKVALRYRELKPLISLIEPMTGALTTTAFSLR
;
A
#
# COMPACT_ATOMS: atom_id res chain seq x y z
N MET A 1 -4.59 10.76 5.73
CA MET A 1 -5.16 9.86 4.70
C MET A 1 -6.62 10.25 4.38
N ALA A 2 -6.95 11.54 4.33
CA ALA A 2 -8.34 12.02 4.23
C ALA A 2 -9.01 11.77 2.86
N LEU A 3 -8.24 11.59 1.79
CA LEU A 3 -8.82 11.36 0.46
C LEU A 3 -9.66 10.08 0.39
N PHE A 4 -9.34 9.06 1.17
CA PHE A 4 -10.12 7.81 1.18
C PHE A 4 -11.56 8.03 1.66
N PRO A 5 -11.82 8.54 2.89
CA PRO A 5 -13.18 8.80 3.33
C PRO A 5 -13.88 9.87 2.46
N ASP A 6 -13.16 10.93 2.07
CA ASP A 6 -13.78 12.05 1.35
C ASP A 6 -14.21 11.67 -0.07
N TRP A 7 -13.36 10.95 -0.81
CA TRP A 7 -13.58 10.69 -2.24
C TRP A 7 -13.97 9.25 -2.54
N CYS A 8 -13.36 8.27 -1.89
CA CYS A 8 -13.71 6.88 -2.13
C CYS A 8 -15.04 6.54 -1.43
N VAL A 9 -15.08 6.65 -0.10
CA VAL A 9 -16.26 6.26 0.68
C VAL A 9 -17.48 7.12 0.33
N LYS A 10 -17.34 8.45 0.44
CA LYS A 10 -18.47 9.36 0.30
C LYS A 10 -18.88 9.64 -1.15
N VAL A 11 -17.93 9.95 -2.02
CA VAL A 11 -18.24 10.41 -3.39
C VAL A 11 -18.39 9.24 -4.37
N GLU A 12 -17.46 8.28 -4.39
CA GLU A 12 -17.52 7.14 -5.30
C GLU A 12 -18.61 6.13 -4.90
N TYR A 13 -18.73 5.80 -3.61
CA TYR A 13 -19.66 4.78 -3.14
C TYR A 13 -20.92 5.32 -2.44
N GLY A 14 -21.04 6.63 -2.23
CA GLY A 14 -22.24 7.23 -1.63
C GLY A 14 -22.44 6.86 -0.14
N ILE A 15 -21.40 6.40 0.54
CA ILE A 15 -21.49 5.92 1.93
C ILE A 15 -21.19 7.06 2.90
N THR A 16 -21.99 7.16 3.96
CA THR A 16 -21.70 8.03 5.10
C THR A 16 -21.40 7.17 6.31
N TRP A 17 -20.19 7.29 6.85
CA TRP A 17 -19.81 6.61 8.07
C TRP A 17 -20.45 7.26 9.30
N THR A 18 -20.83 6.42 10.25
CA THR A 18 -21.16 6.85 11.62
C THR A 18 -19.92 7.37 12.35
N ASP A 19 -20.10 8.15 13.42
CA ASP A 19 -18.99 8.62 14.26
C ASP A 19 -18.11 7.47 14.77
N LYS A 20 -18.70 6.31 15.05
CA LYS A 20 -17.97 5.10 15.46
C LYS A 20 -17.09 4.54 14.34
N GLN A 21 -17.59 4.52 13.11
CA GLN A 21 -16.82 4.09 11.94
C GLN A 21 -15.71 5.09 11.62
N GLN A 22 -16.00 6.39 11.69
CA GLN A 22 -14.99 7.44 11.52
C GLN A 22 -13.86 7.33 12.56
N ALA A 23 -14.21 7.20 13.84
CA ALA A 23 -13.21 7.02 14.89
C ALA A 23 -12.40 5.71 14.73
N THR A 24 -13.00 4.66 14.12
CA THR A 24 -12.28 3.42 13.80
C THR A 24 -11.27 3.65 12.67
N TRP A 25 -11.68 4.37 11.63
CA TRP A 25 -10.81 4.78 10.53
C TRP A 25 -9.63 5.63 11.02
N ASP A 26 -9.89 6.60 11.89
CA ASP A 26 -8.86 7.49 12.41
C ASP A 26 -7.79 6.70 13.19
N ARG A 27 -8.21 5.77 14.07
CA ARG A 27 -7.29 4.86 14.78
C ARG A 27 -6.48 3.97 13.85
N LEU A 28 -7.08 3.47 12.76
CA LEU A 28 -6.35 2.69 11.76
C LEU A 28 -5.31 3.54 11.03
N CYS A 29 -5.65 4.79 10.69
CA CYS A 29 -4.71 5.74 10.10
C CYS A 29 -3.54 6.01 11.06
N ASP A 30 -3.82 6.27 12.33
CA ASP A 30 -2.79 6.50 13.35
C ASP A 30 -1.87 5.29 13.49
N THR A 31 -2.44 4.08 13.49
CA THR A 31 -1.68 2.82 13.56
C THR A 31 -0.75 2.67 12.36
N LEU A 32 -1.24 2.89 11.13
CA LEU A 32 -0.44 2.79 9.91
C LEU A 32 0.63 3.88 9.83
N VAL A 33 0.31 5.11 10.24
CA VAL A 33 1.26 6.23 10.29
C VAL A 33 2.34 5.98 11.33
N ALA A 34 1.99 5.52 12.52
CA ALA A 34 2.95 5.18 13.56
C ALA A 34 3.90 4.07 13.10
N ALA A 35 3.36 3.01 12.47
CA ALA A 35 4.16 1.93 11.93
C ALA A 35 5.13 2.40 10.82
N ALA A 36 4.71 3.33 9.96
CA ALA A 36 5.58 3.94 8.95
C ALA A 36 6.67 4.82 9.57
N LEU A 37 6.33 5.65 10.55
CA LEU A 37 7.25 6.58 11.22
C LEU A 37 8.27 5.87 12.12
N ALA A 38 7.97 4.68 12.61
CA ALA A 38 8.89 3.86 13.39
C ALA A 38 10.03 3.27 12.56
N GLN A 39 9.87 3.18 11.23
CA GLN A 39 10.89 2.60 10.36
C GLN A 39 12.12 3.52 10.25
N PRO A 40 13.32 2.95 10.03
CA PRO A 40 14.47 3.69 9.54
C PRO A 40 14.11 4.48 8.27
N ARG A 41 14.72 5.65 8.12
CA ARG A 41 14.45 6.55 7.00
C ARG A 41 15.61 6.57 6.04
N VAL A 42 15.29 6.56 4.75
CA VAL A 42 16.23 6.58 3.61
C VAL A 42 15.70 7.54 2.54
N ALA A 43 16.48 7.74 1.47
CA ALA A 43 15.95 8.36 0.27
C ALA A 43 14.88 7.46 -0.35
N VAL A 44 13.70 8.02 -0.60
CA VAL A 44 12.53 7.34 -1.15
C VAL A 44 12.12 8.04 -2.42
N HIS A 45 12.11 7.31 -3.54
CA HIS A 45 11.69 7.80 -4.85
C HIS A 45 10.19 8.10 -4.90
N ARG A 46 9.41 7.38 -4.09
CA ARG A 46 7.94 7.40 -3.97
C ARG A 46 7.16 6.73 -5.09
N ASP A 47 7.70 6.77 -6.30
CA ASP A 47 7.13 6.16 -7.51
C ASP A 47 8.09 5.12 -8.10
N TRP A 48 8.70 4.30 -7.21
CA TRP A 48 9.56 3.17 -7.57
C TRP A 48 8.73 1.99 -8.07
N MET A 49 8.33 2.07 -9.34
CA MET A 49 7.42 1.13 -9.99
C MET A 49 7.87 0.85 -11.42
N PRO A 50 7.57 -0.32 -12.03
CA PRO A 50 8.08 -0.74 -13.34
C PRO A 50 7.96 0.32 -14.44
N ARG A 51 6.90 1.11 -14.47
CA ARG A 51 6.72 2.20 -15.44
C ARG A 51 7.84 3.27 -15.37
N ASN A 52 8.49 3.45 -14.23
CA ASN A 52 9.55 4.43 -14.00
C ASN A 52 10.95 3.79 -14.00
N LEU A 53 11.05 2.48 -14.25
CA LEU A 53 12.30 1.71 -14.29
C LEU A 53 12.56 1.24 -15.72
N MET A 54 13.49 1.90 -16.41
CA MET A 54 13.82 1.64 -17.81
C MET A 54 14.97 0.65 -17.92
N VAL A 55 14.90 -0.25 -18.90
CA VAL A 55 16.06 -1.04 -19.31
C VAL A 55 17.07 -0.10 -19.95
N ALA A 56 18.21 0.12 -19.29
CA ALA A 56 19.26 1.05 -19.70
C ALA A 56 20.62 0.58 -19.16
N GLU A 57 21.69 1.30 -19.52
CA GLU A 57 23.04 1.08 -18.99
C GLU A 57 23.55 2.37 -18.33
N PRO A 58 23.78 2.38 -17.00
CA PRO A 58 23.56 1.28 -16.04
C PRO A 58 22.06 0.92 -15.87
N ASN A 59 21.80 -0.35 -15.55
CA ASN A 59 20.44 -0.88 -15.34
C ASN A 59 20.06 -0.86 -13.85
N PRO A 60 18.88 -0.35 -13.46
CA PRO A 60 17.88 0.32 -14.29
C PRO A 60 18.18 1.81 -14.50
N GLY A 61 17.68 2.35 -15.62
CA GLY A 61 17.45 3.78 -15.77
C GLY A 61 16.24 4.20 -14.93
N ILE A 62 16.32 5.34 -14.24
CA ILE A 62 15.30 5.77 -13.27
C ILE A 62 14.69 7.10 -13.75
N LEU A 63 13.36 7.16 -13.82
CA LEU A 63 12.59 8.35 -14.21
C LEU A 63 11.72 8.84 -13.04
N ASP A 64 11.29 10.11 -13.09
CA ASP A 64 10.28 10.68 -12.16
C ASP A 64 10.78 10.83 -10.70
N PHE A 65 12.09 11.03 -10.50
CA PHE A 65 12.73 11.11 -9.18
C PHE A 65 12.65 12.49 -8.50
N GLN A 66 12.10 13.52 -9.15
CA GLN A 66 12.09 14.90 -8.64
C GLN A 66 11.28 15.08 -7.35
N ASP A 67 10.33 14.18 -7.08
CA ASP A 67 9.49 14.19 -5.89
C ASP A 67 10.08 13.39 -4.72
N ALA A 68 11.32 12.91 -4.85
CA ALA A 68 11.97 12.07 -3.84
C ALA A 68 12.02 12.77 -2.47
N VAL A 69 11.84 11.97 -1.41
CA VAL A 69 11.79 12.45 -0.02
C VAL A 69 12.63 11.59 0.90
N HIS A 70 12.89 12.07 2.10
CA HIS A 70 13.43 11.25 3.17
C HIS A 70 12.28 10.52 3.89
N GLY A 71 12.15 9.20 3.70
CA GLY A 71 10.96 8.44 4.10
C GLY A 71 11.27 7.01 4.55
N PRO A 72 10.23 6.23 4.92
CA PRO A 72 10.37 4.88 5.47
C PRO A 72 11.08 3.93 4.49
N VAL A 73 12.00 3.10 5.00
CA VAL A 73 12.84 2.20 4.19
C VAL A 73 12.04 1.19 3.36
N THR A 74 10.82 0.82 3.77
CA THR A 74 9.99 -0.12 2.99
C THR A 74 9.14 0.55 1.91
N TYR A 75 9.18 1.88 1.75
CA TYR A 75 8.24 2.60 0.88
C TYR A 75 8.36 2.23 -0.61
N ASP A 76 9.58 2.16 -1.13
CA ASP A 76 9.83 1.91 -2.55
C ASP A 76 9.72 0.42 -2.92
N ILE A 77 10.14 -0.50 -2.03
CA ILE A 77 9.84 -1.93 -2.22
C ILE A 77 8.31 -2.18 -2.12
N ALA A 78 7.65 -1.44 -1.23
CA ALA A 78 6.23 -1.13 -1.18
C ALA A 78 5.59 -0.99 -2.56
N SER A 79 6.03 0.05 -3.28
CA SER A 79 5.47 0.42 -4.59
C SER A 79 5.78 -0.57 -5.69
N LEU A 80 6.92 -1.25 -5.64
CA LEU A 80 7.32 -2.23 -6.65
C LEU A 80 6.50 -3.52 -6.55
N LEU A 81 6.32 -4.04 -5.34
CA LEU A 81 5.62 -5.30 -5.11
C LEU A 81 4.09 -5.14 -5.16
N ARG A 82 3.57 -3.94 -4.92
CA ARG A 82 2.13 -3.66 -4.84
C ARG A 82 1.75 -2.52 -5.78
N ASP A 83 2.14 -2.64 -7.04
CA ASP A 83 1.87 -1.64 -8.08
C ASP A 83 0.36 -1.42 -8.26
N ALA A 84 0.00 -0.23 -8.75
CA ALA A 84 -1.33 0.10 -9.21
C ALA A 84 -1.80 -0.68 -10.44
N PHE A 85 -0.90 -1.17 -11.30
CA PHE A 85 -1.19 -1.70 -12.65
C PHE A 85 -0.78 -3.17 -12.85
N LEU A 86 0.07 -3.71 -11.97
CA LEU A 86 0.56 -5.08 -12.05
C LEU A 86 0.34 -5.79 -10.72
N SER A 87 -0.12 -7.05 -10.81
CA SER A 87 -0.19 -7.97 -9.67
C SER A 87 0.83 -9.07 -9.87
N TRP A 88 1.42 -9.54 -8.78
CA TRP A 88 2.36 -10.65 -8.76
C TRP A 88 1.80 -11.79 -7.91
N ASP A 89 2.24 -13.01 -8.20
CA ASP A 89 2.00 -14.14 -7.30
C ASP A 89 2.68 -13.88 -5.95
N GLU A 90 2.01 -14.24 -4.85
CA GLU A 90 2.53 -13.96 -3.51
C GLU A 90 3.89 -14.62 -3.24
N GLU A 91 4.12 -15.82 -3.78
CA GLU A 91 5.43 -16.48 -3.69
C GLU A 91 6.53 -15.62 -4.31
N GLN A 92 6.24 -14.99 -5.46
CA GLN A 92 7.19 -14.11 -6.14
C GLN A 92 7.44 -12.82 -5.35
N GLU A 93 6.40 -12.25 -4.75
CA GLU A 93 6.53 -11.06 -3.88
C GLU A 93 7.40 -11.36 -2.66
N ILE A 94 7.20 -12.52 -2.02
CA ILE A 94 7.95 -12.95 -0.84
C ILE A 94 9.42 -13.22 -1.19
N ASP A 95 9.69 -13.89 -2.31
CA ASP A 95 11.06 -14.13 -2.79
C ASP A 95 11.80 -12.80 -3.02
N TRP A 96 11.19 -11.86 -3.74
CA TRP A 96 11.81 -10.55 -3.97
C TRP A 96 11.96 -9.73 -2.68
N ALA A 97 10.97 -9.76 -1.79
CA ALA A 97 11.08 -9.11 -0.49
C ALA A 97 12.20 -9.71 0.36
N ALA A 98 12.41 -11.03 0.32
CA ALA A 98 13.50 -11.70 1.04
C ALA A 98 14.87 -11.28 0.50
N ARG A 99 15.04 -11.20 -0.83
CA ARG A 99 16.29 -10.73 -1.46
C ARG A 99 16.57 -9.26 -1.15
N TRP A 100 15.53 -8.41 -1.18
CA TRP A 100 15.64 -7.01 -0.77
C TRP A 100 16.04 -6.92 0.70
N TRP A 101 15.39 -7.69 1.58
CA TRP A 101 15.64 -7.69 3.01
C TRP A 101 17.07 -8.09 3.37
N GLN A 102 17.59 -9.15 2.72
CA GLN A 102 18.98 -9.57 2.90
C GLN A 102 19.97 -8.45 2.51
N GLN A 103 19.72 -7.77 1.40
CA GLN A 103 20.56 -6.65 0.95
C GLN A 103 20.44 -5.44 1.88
N ALA A 104 19.23 -5.08 2.32
CA ALA A 104 18.99 -3.99 3.26
C ALA A 104 19.68 -4.25 4.62
N ARG A 105 19.66 -5.50 5.09
CA ARG A 105 20.40 -5.91 6.30
C ARG A 105 21.90 -5.79 6.11
N ALA A 106 22.44 -6.32 5.02
CA ALA A 106 23.87 -6.26 4.72
C ALA A 106 24.37 -4.81 4.58
N ALA A 107 23.55 -3.93 4.03
CA ALA A 107 23.84 -2.50 3.90
C ALA A 107 23.68 -1.71 5.22
N GLY A 108 23.16 -2.31 6.28
CA GLY A 108 22.95 -1.67 7.58
C GLY A 108 21.83 -0.64 7.62
N VAL A 109 21.03 -0.49 6.54
CA VAL A 109 19.99 0.56 6.45
C VAL A 109 18.77 0.30 7.34
N LEU A 110 18.67 -0.91 7.91
CA LEU A 110 17.60 -1.26 8.85
C LEU A 110 17.93 -0.86 10.30
N GLY A 111 19.18 -0.44 10.59
CA GLY A 111 19.59 -0.01 11.93
C GLY A 111 19.25 -1.00 13.03
N GLU A 112 18.74 -0.49 14.15
CA GLU A 112 18.28 -1.29 15.31
C GLU A 112 16.81 -1.70 15.23
N HIS A 113 16.13 -1.40 14.12
CA HIS A 113 14.71 -1.73 13.97
C HIS A 113 14.53 -3.27 13.95
N PRO A 114 13.43 -3.84 14.49
CA PRO A 114 13.19 -5.29 14.50
C PRO A 114 13.31 -6.00 13.13
N MET A 115 13.03 -5.26 12.05
CA MET A 115 13.28 -5.70 10.68
C MET A 115 14.74 -6.14 10.42
N ALA A 116 15.72 -5.61 11.15
CA ALA A 116 17.12 -5.95 10.98
C ALA A 116 17.45 -7.39 11.40
N THR A 117 16.58 -8.05 12.18
CA THR A 117 16.80 -9.41 12.69
C THR A 117 15.72 -10.39 12.31
N ASP A 118 14.52 -9.92 11.93
CA ASP A 118 13.38 -10.76 11.60
C ASP A 118 12.77 -10.38 10.25
N PHE A 119 12.70 -11.35 9.33
CA PHE A 119 12.06 -11.18 8.03
C PHE A 119 10.55 -11.01 8.15
N GLY A 120 9.89 -11.65 9.13
CA GLY A 120 8.47 -11.48 9.39
C GLY A 120 8.12 -10.04 9.74
N GLU A 121 8.98 -9.36 10.50
CA GLU A 121 8.83 -7.93 10.79
C GLU A 121 9.04 -7.06 9.55
N ALA A 122 10.00 -7.43 8.68
CA ALA A 122 10.20 -6.74 7.41
C ALA A 122 9.01 -6.91 6.47
N TRP A 123 8.50 -8.13 6.32
CA TRP A 123 7.33 -8.44 5.53
C TRP A 123 6.10 -7.69 6.04
N ARG A 124 5.85 -7.70 7.35
CA ARG A 124 4.79 -6.91 7.99
C ARG A 124 4.89 -5.43 7.66
N ALA A 125 6.08 -4.85 7.80
CA ALA A 125 6.31 -3.43 7.50
C ALA A 125 6.12 -3.10 6.00
N ILE A 126 6.46 -4.01 5.10
CA ILE A 126 6.19 -3.89 3.66
C ILE A 126 4.67 -3.92 3.39
N GLU A 127 3.94 -4.88 3.95
CA GLU A 127 2.50 -5.00 3.73
C GLU A 127 1.71 -3.84 4.30
N TRP A 128 2.07 -3.36 5.50
CA TRP A 128 1.42 -2.21 6.12
C TRP A 128 1.71 -0.92 5.34
N MET A 129 2.92 -0.78 4.81
CA MET A 129 3.28 0.32 3.92
C MET A 129 2.47 0.29 2.62
N GLY A 130 2.37 -0.89 2.00
CA GLY A 130 1.54 -1.12 0.81
C GLY A 130 0.07 -0.77 1.05
N LEU A 131 -0.50 -1.23 2.18
CA LEU A 131 -1.88 -0.91 2.57
C LEU A 131 -2.11 0.60 2.72
N GLN A 132 -1.21 1.30 3.43
CA GLN A 132 -1.30 2.75 3.60
C GLN A 132 -1.31 3.47 2.24
N ARG A 133 -0.44 3.04 1.32
CA ARG A 133 -0.37 3.58 -0.04
C ARG A 133 -1.64 3.30 -0.83
N HIS A 134 -2.14 2.08 -0.80
CA HIS A 134 -3.36 1.68 -1.53
C HIS A 134 -4.60 2.44 -1.04
N LEU A 135 -4.75 2.62 0.27
CA LEU A 135 -5.82 3.45 0.83
C LEU A 135 -5.75 4.89 0.32
N LYS A 136 -4.54 5.47 0.22
CA LYS A 136 -4.33 6.78 -0.39
C LYS A 136 -4.68 6.79 -1.88
N ILE A 137 -4.28 5.76 -2.63
CA ILE A 137 -4.55 5.63 -4.07
C ILE A 137 -6.05 5.50 -4.34
N LEU A 138 -6.79 4.68 -3.59
CA LEU A 138 -8.24 4.56 -3.67
C LEU A 138 -8.91 5.95 -3.62
N GLY A 139 -8.53 6.78 -2.65
CA GLY A 139 -9.02 8.16 -2.57
C GLY A 139 -8.60 9.05 -3.75
N ILE A 140 -7.34 8.94 -4.21
CA ILE A 140 -6.84 9.71 -5.36
C ILE A 140 -7.59 9.33 -6.65
N PHE A 141 -7.79 8.03 -6.91
CA PHE A 141 -8.41 7.53 -8.13
C PHE A 141 -9.90 7.89 -8.16
N SER A 142 -10.61 7.76 -7.04
CA SER A 142 -11.98 8.27 -6.93
C SER A 142 -12.05 9.78 -7.19
N ARG A 143 -11.11 10.57 -6.64
CA ARG A 143 -11.05 12.01 -6.93
C ARG A 143 -10.81 12.29 -8.42
N LEU A 144 -9.85 11.61 -9.04
CA LEU A 144 -9.52 11.80 -10.46
C LEU A 144 -10.72 11.49 -11.37
N LYS A 145 -11.52 10.48 -11.04
CA LYS A 145 -12.76 10.17 -11.77
C LYS A 145 -13.77 11.32 -11.66
N HIS A 146 -14.13 11.73 -10.45
CA HIS A 146 -15.25 12.64 -10.23
C HIS A 146 -14.90 14.11 -10.45
N ARG A 147 -13.71 14.55 -10.05
CA ARG A 147 -13.28 15.94 -10.15
C ARG A 147 -12.58 16.26 -11.47
N ASP A 148 -11.74 15.35 -11.94
CA ASP A 148 -10.84 15.59 -13.08
C ASP A 148 -11.32 14.90 -14.38
N GLY A 149 -12.46 14.21 -14.35
CA GLY A 149 -13.04 13.56 -15.53
C GLY A 149 -12.21 12.40 -16.09
N LYS A 150 -11.44 11.71 -15.24
CA LYS A 150 -10.56 10.59 -15.63
C LYS A 150 -11.08 9.24 -15.13
N PRO A 151 -12.18 8.70 -15.70
CA PRO A 151 -12.85 7.51 -15.19
C PRO A 151 -12.01 6.23 -15.27
N ALA A 152 -11.03 6.17 -16.17
CA ALA A 152 -10.17 4.99 -16.33
C ALA A 152 -9.43 4.61 -15.05
N TYR A 153 -9.09 5.58 -14.18
CA TYR A 153 -8.43 5.29 -12.90
C TYR A 153 -9.32 4.51 -11.93
N ALA A 154 -10.65 4.65 -12.01
CA ALA A 154 -11.55 3.92 -11.12
C ALA A 154 -11.71 2.44 -11.50
N ALA A 155 -11.25 2.04 -12.69
CA ALA A 155 -11.31 0.64 -13.14
C ALA A 155 -10.49 -0.29 -12.24
N ASP A 156 -9.44 0.23 -11.60
CA ASP A 156 -8.54 -0.56 -10.75
C ASP A 156 -8.94 -0.56 -9.26
N LEU A 157 -10.01 0.15 -8.84
CA LEU A 157 -10.46 0.15 -7.43
C LEU A 157 -10.65 -1.27 -6.85
N PRO A 158 -11.27 -2.23 -7.57
CA PRO A 158 -11.43 -3.59 -7.06
C PRO A 158 -10.10 -4.27 -6.71
N ARG A 159 -9.03 -4.01 -7.46
CA ARG A 159 -7.68 -4.56 -7.21
C ARG A 159 -7.14 -4.06 -5.86
N PHE A 160 -7.24 -2.76 -5.61
CA PHE A 160 -6.78 -2.17 -4.34
C PHE A 160 -7.62 -2.61 -3.15
N PHE A 161 -8.93 -2.78 -3.32
CA PHE A 161 -9.78 -3.36 -2.28
C PHE A 161 -9.42 -4.81 -1.97
N ALA A 162 -9.09 -5.62 -2.98
CA ALA A 162 -8.62 -6.98 -2.77
C ALA A 162 -7.29 -7.01 -1.98
N TYR A 163 -6.33 -6.15 -2.34
CA TYR A 163 -5.08 -6.00 -1.59
C TYR A 163 -5.34 -5.56 -0.14
N ALA A 164 -6.16 -4.52 0.05
CA ALA A 164 -6.48 -4.03 1.39
C ALA A 164 -7.16 -5.10 2.25
N THR A 165 -8.06 -5.87 1.66
CA THR A 165 -8.75 -7.00 2.32
C THR A 165 -7.76 -8.09 2.72
N LYS A 166 -6.87 -8.50 1.81
CA LYS A 166 -5.84 -9.52 2.08
C LYS A 166 -4.98 -9.15 3.28
N VAL A 167 -4.45 -7.92 3.30
CA VAL A 167 -3.61 -7.43 4.40
C VAL A 167 -4.41 -7.30 5.70
N ALA A 168 -5.62 -6.76 5.65
CA ALA A 168 -6.46 -6.58 6.84
C ALA A 168 -6.93 -7.91 7.47
N LEU A 169 -7.12 -8.97 6.68
CA LEU A 169 -7.43 -10.31 7.21
C LEU A 169 -6.22 -10.97 7.89
N ARG A 170 -5.01 -10.68 7.41
CA ARG A 170 -3.76 -11.25 7.93
C ARG A 170 -3.36 -10.68 9.29
N TYR A 171 -3.54 -9.38 9.52
CA TYR A 171 -3.07 -8.71 10.73
C TYR A 171 -4.23 -8.31 11.65
N ARG A 172 -4.16 -8.72 12.92
CA ARG A 172 -5.25 -8.52 13.89
C ARG A 172 -5.60 -7.04 14.09
N GLU A 173 -4.58 -6.20 14.12
CA GLU A 173 -4.65 -4.76 14.30
C GLU A 173 -5.40 -4.07 13.14
N LEU A 174 -5.38 -4.69 11.96
CA LEU A 174 -5.97 -4.15 10.73
C LEU A 174 -7.36 -4.73 10.44
N LYS A 175 -7.79 -5.78 11.15
CA LYS A 175 -9.13 -6.39 10.99
C LYS A 175 -10.29 -5.40 11.02
N PRO A 176 -10.29 -4.33 11.86
CA PRO A 176 -11.37 -3.34 11.84
C PRO A 176 -11.58 -2.66 10.48
N LEU A 177 -10.57 -2.65 9.60
CA LEU A 177 -10.69 -2.11 8.24
C LEU A 177 -11.70 -2.89 7.40
N ILE A 178 -11.84 -4.21 7.60
CA ILE A 178 -12.74 -5.07 6.82
C ILE A 178 -14.17 -4.55 6.87
N SER A 179 -14.70 -4.26 8.06
CA SER A 179 -16.06 -3.73 8.22
C SER A 179 -16.25 -2.34 7.64
N LEU A 180 -15.18 -1.57 7.42
CA LEU A 180 -15.24 -0.27 6.77
C LEU A 180 -15.27 -0.39 5.26
N ILE A 181 -14.58 -1.38 4.68
CA ILE A 181 -14.43 -1.54 3.22
C ILE A 181 -15.41 -2.52 2.59
N GLU A 182 -15.93 -3.50 3.34
CA GLU A 182 -16.88 -4.52 2.86
C GLU A 182 -18.08 -3.93 2.09
N PRO A 183 -18.70 -2.82 2.52
CA PRO A 183 -19.79 -2.20 1.75
C PRO A 183 -19.39 -1.70 0.35
N MET A 184 -18.10 -1.46 0.10
CA MET A 184 -17.54 -0.94 -1.16
C MET A 184 -16.95 -2.05 -2.05
N THR A 185 -16.71 -3.24 -1.50
CA THR A 185 -16.03 -4.31 -2.24
C THR A 185 -16.95 -5.14 -3.14
N GLY A 186 -18.28 -5.01 -3.01
CA GLY A 186 -19.20 -6.00 -3.59
C GLY A 186 -18.92 -7.41 -3.04
N ALA A 187 -19.51 -8.46 -3.60
CA ALA A 187 -19.38 -9.85 -3.14
C ALA A 187 -17.97 -10.48 -3.33
N LEU A 188 -16.90 -9.78 -2.96
CA LEU A 188 -15.56 -10.35 -2.78
C LEU A 188 -15.48 -11.24 -1.52
N THR A 189 -16.52 -11.24 -0.67
CA THR A 189 -16.65 -12.15 0.48
C THR A 189 -16.98 -13.59 0.10
N THR A 190 -17.23 -13.92 -1.18
CA THR A 190 -17.55 -15.29 -1.63
C THR A 190 -16.34 -16.06 -2.17
N THR A 191 -15.19 -15.43 -2.42
CA THR A 191 -14.02 -16.10 -3.02
C THR A 191 -12.70 -15.67 -2.38
N ALA A 192 -12.61 -15.81 -1.05
CA ALA A 192 -11.31 -15.83 -0.36
C ALA A 192 -10.55 -17.14 -0.61
N PHE A 193 -10.39 -17.58 -1.86
CA PHE A 193 -9.51 -18.72 -2.21
C PHE A 193 -8.93 -18.70 -3.63
N SER A 194 -9.23 -17.70 -4.48
CA SER A 194 -8.57 -17.63 -5.78
C SER A 194 -8.57 -16.21 -6.32
N LEU A 195 -7.52 -15.46 -5.99
CA LEU A 195 -7.06 -14.37 -6.84
C LEU A 195 -5.72 -14.85 -7.41
N ARG A 196 -5.81 -15.40 -8.62
CA ARG A 196 -4.69 -15.51 -9.57
C ARG A 196 -4.54 -14.18 -10.29
#